data_AF-A0AAD3HB85-F1
#
_entry.id   AF-A0AAD3HB85-F1
#
_cell.length_a   1.000
_cell.length_b   1.000
_cell.length_c   1.000
_cell.angle_alpha   90.00
_cell.angle_beta   90.00
_cell.angle_gamma   90.00
#
_symmetry.space_group_name_H-M   'P 1'
#
loop_
_entity.id
_entity.type
_entity.pdbx_description
1 polymer ?
#
loop_
_entity_poly.entity_id
_entity_poly.type
_entity_poly.pdbx_seq_one_letter_code
_entity_poly.pdbx_strand_id
1 'polypeptide(L)'
;MKLAIFSTLIAASSAFAPSTSIKSTSALRSTESIEEPEAAPVASLNGWTPDAYENCYGLPGAIAPTGFFDPLGFARRGISLTEVKRNREAEVMHGRVAMLASVGYLAGEAVSGPFHTVGPANDQLAQIPLPAFALLTVIIATAELKRARTGWVEPDFGSWEKTLWTLRDSYYPGDLGFDPLGLKPTDAKAFANMQTRELQNGRLAMLGVAGMCSQELVNHRGIFETFDFYSKVYSGVNPYATCGDAIIC
;
A
#
# COMPACT_ATOMS: atom_id res chain seq x y z
N MET A 1 16.30 65.57 -2.89
CA MET A 1 16.61 64.29 -2.21
C MET A 1 16.05 63.15 -3.05
N LYS A 2 16.92 62.21 -3.46
CA LYS A 2 16.65 60.89 -4.07
C LYS A 2 16.09 60.94 -5.52
N LEU A 3 16.89 60.89 -6.59
CA LEU A 3 17.64 59.74 -7.19
C LEU A 3 16.73 58.52 -7.43
N ALA A 4 16.63 57.87 -8.58
CA ALA A 4 17.23 58.04 -9.91
C ALA A 4 16.44 57.15 -10.90
N ILE A 5 15.98 57.73 -12.01
CA ILE A 5 15.62 57.02 -13.25
C ILE A 5 16.19 57.90 -14.35
N PHE A 6 16.93 57.28 -15.29
CA PHE A 6 17.29 57.72 -16.65
C PHE A 6 18.76 57.43 -17.01
N SER A 7 18.93 56.97 -18.25
CA SER A 7 20.17 56.92 -19.05
C SER A 7 20.93 55.60 -19.10
N THR A 8 20.32 54.64 -19.80
CA THR A 8 20.98 53.87 -20.86
C THR A 8 21.84 54.77 -21.76
N LEU A 9 23.11 54.42 -22.02
CA LEU A 9 23.91 54.75 -23.23
C LEU A 9 25.40 54.43 -22.97
N ILE A 10 25.85 53.21 -23.27
CA ILE A 10 27.22 53.03 -23.78
C ILE A 10 27.14 52.18 -25.04
N ALA A 11 27.72 52.76 -26.07
CA ALA A 11 27.56 52.46 -27.48
C ALA A 11 28.12 51.10 -27.89
N ALA A 12 27.40 50.49 -28.84
CA ALA A 12 27.88 49.45 -29.72
C ALA A 12 28.85 50.03 -30.76
N SER A 13 30.02 49.41 -30.93
CA SER A 13 30.79 49.45 -32.17
C SER A 13 31.94 48.42 -32.17
N SER A 14 31.68 47.26 -32.78
CA SER A 14 32.60 46.42 -33.58
C SER A 14 32.05 44.99 -33.57
N ALA A 15 32.06 44.22 -34.64
CA ALA A 15 32.12 44.46 -36.07
C ALA A 15 31.66 43.12 -36.65
N PHE A 16 30.83 43.17 -37.70
CA PHE A 16 30.45 42.01 -38.48
C PHE A 16 31.70 41.25 -38.98
N ALA A 17 31.78 39.95 -38.69
CA ALA A 17 32.68 39.01 -39.35
C ALA A 17 31.88 37.79 -39.81
N PRO A 18 32.12 37.26 -41.03
CA PRO A 18 31.24 36.29 -41.69
C PRO A 18 31.40 34.87 -41.12
N SER A 19 30.29 34.11 -41.11
CA SER A 19 30.23 32.74 -40.59
C SER A 19 31.04 31.77 -41.46
N THR A 20 32.03 31.12 -40.87
CA THR A 20 32.64 29.91 -41.44
C THR A 20 31.75 28.71 -41.15
N SER A 21 31.11 28.20 -42.19
CA SER A 21 30.39 26.92 -42.19
C SER A 21 31.37 25.79 -41.95
N ILE A 22 31.41 25.25 -40.73
CA ILE A 22 32.06 23.97 -40.45
C ILE A 22 31.01 22.89 -40.71
N LYS A 23 31.17 22.19 -41.84
CA LYS A 23 30.50 20.91 -42.10
C LYS A 23 31.06 19.89 -41.10
N SER A 24 30.39 19.71 -39.96
CA SER A 24 30.65 18.56 -39.10
C SER A 24 29.91 17.37 -39.68
N THR A 25 30.70 16.47 -40.28
CA THR A 25 30.33 15.12 -40.69
C THR A 25 29.62 14.39 -39.55
N SER A 26 28.50 13.78 -39.88
CA SER A 26 27.72 12.84 -39.09
C SER A 26 28.61 11.75 -38.49
N ALA A 27 28.91 11.85 -37.20
CA ALA A 27 29.44 10.75 -36.42
C ALA A 27 28.27 10.14 -35.63
N LEU A 28 28.10 8.83 -35.76
CA LEU A 28 27.12 8.02 -35.07
C LEU A 28 27.00 8.44 -33.59
N ARG A 29 25.80 8.86 -33.20
CA ARG A 29 25.37 8.87 -31.80
C ARG A 29 25.27 7.40 -31.38
N SER A 30 26.36 6.86 -30.85
CA SER A 30 26.29 5.67 -30.01
C SER A 30 25.29 5.98 -28.91
N THR A 31 24.25 5.17 -28.83
CA THR A 31 23.43 5.06 -27.63
C THR A 31 24.40 4.77 -26.50
N GLU A 32 24.71 5.79 -25.71
CA GLU A 32 25.20 5.63 -24.36
C GLU A 32 24.13 4.79 -23.67
N SER A 33 24.41 3.49 -23.58
CA SER A 33 23.70 2.58 -22.71
C SER A 33 23.74 3.24 -21.35
N ILE A 34 22.57 3.62 -20.85
CA ILE A 34 22.38 3.90 -19.43
C ILE A 34 22.93 2.65 -18.74
N GLU A 35 24.10 2.77 -18.12
CA GLU A 35 24.57 1.80 -17.14
C GLU A 35 23.54 1.87 -16.01
N GLU A 36 22.56 0.98 -16.12
CA GLU A 36 21.63 0.64 -15.08
C GLU A 36 22.48 0.19 -13.87
N PRO A 37 22.28 0.76 -12.68
CA PRO A 37 23.12 0.41 -11.54
C PRO A 37 22.96 -1.09 -11.30
N GLU A 38 24.05 -1.83 -11.51
CA GLU A 38 24.13 -3.27 -11.27
C GLU A 38 23.78 -3.49 -9.79
N ALA A 39 22.54 -3.89 -9.54
CA ALA A 39 22.07 -4.18 -8.21
C ALA A 39 22.92 -5.33 -7.67
N ALA A 40 23.63 -5.10 -6.56
CA ALA A 40 24.43 -6.10 -5.89
C ALA A 40 23.66 -7.43 -5.77
N PRO A 41 24.30 -8.60 -5.95
CA PRO A 41 23.61 -9.88 -5.91
C PRO A 41 23.02 -10.11 -4.52
N VAL A 42 21.74 -9.81 -4.38
CA VAL A 42 20.99 -10.01 -3.14
C VAL A 42 20.76 -11.52 -3.00
N ALA A 43 21.11 -12.09 -1.85
CA ALA A 43 20.93 -13.52 -1.58
C ALA A 43 19.48 -13.96 -1.85
N SER A 44 19.28 -15.16 -2.39
CA SER A 44 17.95 -15.70 -2.66
C SER A 44 17.14 -15.82 -1.37
N LEU A 45 16.03 -15.09 -1.26
CA LEU A 45 15.16 -15.11 -0.09
C LEU A 45 13.96 -16.01 -0.35
N ASN A 46 13.81 -17.11 0.39
CA ASN A 46 12.71 -18.08 0.20
C ASN A 46 12.55 -18.56 -1.26
N GLY A 47 13.65 -18.64 -2.02
CA GLY A 47 13.66 -19.04 -3.44
C GLY A 47 13.30 -17.93 -4.44
N TRP A 48 13.16 -16.68 -3.99
CA TRP A 48 13.04 -15.50 -4.84
C TRP A 48 14.39 -14.81 -5.04
N THR A 49 14.72 -14.50 -6.29
CA THR A 49 15.85 -13.65 -6.68
C THR A 49 15.29 -12.35 -7.27
N PRO A 50 15.77 -11.17 -6.84
CA PRO A 50 15.26 -9.91 -7.37
C PRO A 50 15.75 -9.69 -8.81
N ASP A 51 14.85 -9.80 -9.78
CA ASP A 51 15.17 -9.60 -11.19
C ASP A 51 14.75 -8.21 -11.66
N ALA A 52 15.70 -7.30 -11.88
CA ALA A 52 15.42 -5.91 -12.25
C ALA A 52 14.67 -5.74 -13.60
N TYR A 53 14.77 -6.75 -14.47
CA TYR A 53 14.10 -6.75 -15.77
C TYR A 53 12.60 -7.05 -15.67
N GLU A 54 12.15 -7.71 -14.61
CA GLU A 54 10.74 -8.02 -14.37
C GLU A 54 10.03 -6.92 -13.56
N ASN A 55 8.73 -6.72 -13.83
CA ASN A 55 7.93 -5.81 -13.01
C ASN A 55 7.86 -6.32 -11.57
N CYS A 56 7.88 -5.42 -10.57
CA CYS A 56 7.91 -5.81 -9.15
C CYS A 56 9.11 -6.73 -8.77
N TYR A 57 10.21 -6.73 -9.53
CA TYR A 57 11.37 -7.61 -9.29
C TYR A 57 11.02 -9.12 -9.26
N GLY A 58 9.98 -9.57 -9.96
CA GLY A 58 9.56 -10.98 -9.98
C GLY A 58 8.77 -11.45 -8.75
N LEU A 59 8.29 -10.53 -7.91
CA LEU A 59 7.44 -10.86 -6.76
C LEU A 59 6.08 -11.44 -7.21
N PRO A 60 5.58 -12.52 -6.58
CA PRO A 60 4.33 -13.17 -6.95
C PRO A 60 3.10 -12.29 -6.66
N GLY A 61 1.98 -12.59 -7.30
CA GLY A 61 0.70 -11.90 -7.06
C GLY A 61 0.08 -11.20 -8.28
N ALA A 62 0.74 -11.23 -9.44
CA ALA A 62 0.13 -10.89 -10.72
C ALA A 62 -0.53 -12.15 -11.30
N ILE A 63 -1.87 -12.14 -11.42
CA ILE A 63 -2.63 -13.22 -12.06
C ILE A 63 -3.55 -12.65 -13.13
N ALA A 64 -3.87 -13.44 -14.15
CA ALA A 64 -4.96 -13.09 -15.06
C ALA A 64 -6.31 -13.11 -14.28
N PRO A 65 -7.27 -12.20 -14.55
CA PRO A 65 -7.36 -11.28 -15.69
C PRO A 65 -6.77 -9.87 -15.47
N THR A 66 -6.47 -9.46 -14.23
CA THR A 66 -5.99 -8.09 -13.93
C THR A 66 -4.49 -7.90 -14.21
N GLY A 67 -3.72 -8.99 -14.26
CA GLY A 67 -2.30 -8.96 -14.60
C GLY A 67 -1.49 -8.05 -13.66
N PHE A 68 -0.51 -7.36 -14.23
CA PHE A 68 0.24 -6.32 -13.52
C PHE A 68 -0.48 -4.97 -13.67
N PHE A 69 -1.17 -4.54 -12.61
CA PHE A 69 -1.93 -3.29 -12.57
C PHE A 69 -1.20 -2.22 -11.76
N ASP A 70 -0.45 -1.36 -12.44
CA ASP A 70 0.21 -0.20 -11.85
C ASP A 70 0.14 1.00 -12.83
N PRO A 71 -0.98 1.75 -12.84
CA PRO A 71 -1.13 2.91 -13.72
C PRO A 71 -0.22 4.08 -13.32
N LEU A 72 0.11 4.22 -12.03
CA LEU A 72 0.88 5.32 -11.47
C LEU A 72 2.40 5.09 -11.51
N GLY A 73 2.84 3.85 -11.73
CA GLY A 73 4.25 3.53 -11.92
C GLY A 73 5.05 3.47 -10.63
N PHE A 74 4.47 2.96 -9.54
CA PHE A 74 5.17 2.76 -8.25
C PHE A 74 5.90 1.42 -8.14
N ALA A 75 5.73 0.53 -9.11
CA ALA A 75 6.41 -0.77 -9.17
C ALA A 75 6.85 -1.16 -10.60
N ARG A 76 6.90 -0.19 -11.53
CA ARG A 76 7.44 -0.36 -12.87
C ARG A 76 8.97 -0.44 -12.84
N ARG A 77 9.54 -0.93 -13.95
CA ARG A 77 10.99 -1.00 -14.18
C ARG A 77 11.65 0.38 -13.93
N GLY A 78 12.78 0.37 -13.22
CA GLY A 78 13.58 1.57 -12.90
C GLY A 78 13.41 2.15 -11.49
N ILE A 79 12.58 1.53 -10.64
CA ILE A 79 12.37 1.95 -9.25
C ILE A 79 13.32 1.20 -8.32
N SER A 80 13.74 1.82 -7.22
CA SER A 80 14.62 1.16 -6.24
C SER A 80 14.00 -0.11 -5.64
N LEU A 81 14.81 -1.15 -5.48
CA LEU A 81 14.40 -2.42 -4.84
C LEU A 81 13.83 -2.21 -3.44
N THR A 82 14.41 -1.27 -2.69
CA THR A 82 13.94 -0.90 -1.34
C THR A 82 12.52 -0.34 -1.35
N GLU A 83 12.20 0.51 -2.33
CA GLU A 83 10.86 1.07 -2.47
C GLU A 83 9.82 0.02 -2.87
N VAL A 84 10.16 -0.87 -3.80
CA VAL A 84 9.26 -1.98 -4.17
C VAL A 84 9.03 -2.92 -2.97
N LYS A 85 10.09 -3.26 -2.23
CA LYS A 85 9.98 -4.06 -0.99
C LYS A 85 9.08 -3.38 0.05
N ARG A 86 9.22 -2.06 0.23
CA ARG A 86 8.38 -1.25 1.14
C ARG A 86 6.91 -1.27 0.71
N ASN A 87 6.64 -1.03 -0.57
CA ASN A 87 5.28 -1.01 -1.10
C ASN A 87 4.63 -2.40 -0.97
N ARG A 88 5.40 -3.48 -1.18
CA ARG A 88 4.92 -4.84 -0.98
C ARG A 88 4.63 -5.17 0.48
N GLU A 89 5.52 -4.79 1.41
CA GLU A 89 5.29 -4.94 2.85
C GLU A 89 4.01 -4.19 3.27
N ALA A 90 3.82 -2.96 2.78
CA ALA A 90 2.61 -2.19 3.05
C ALA A 90 1.36 -2.90 2.52
N GLU A 91 1.38 -3.42 1.28
CA GLU A 91 0.27 -4.15 0.68
C GLU A 91 -0.11 -5.38 1.50
N VAL A 92 0.87 -6.21 1.88
CA VAL A 92 0.64 -7.43 2.66
C VAL A 92 0.06 -7.09 4.04
N MET A 93 0.58 -6.06 4.71
CA MET A 93 0.09 -5.66 6.03
C MET A 93 -1.33 -5.11 5.98
N HIS A 94 -1.65 -4.24 5.03
CA HIS A 94 -3.03 -3.76 4.85
C HIS A 94 -3.97 -4.90 4.47
N GLY A 95 -3.53 -5.83 3.61
CA GLY A 95 -4.29 -7.03 3.26
C GLY A 95 -4.62 -7.90 4.49
N ARG A 96 -3.64 -8.17 5.36
CA ARG A 96 -3.84 -8.96 6.60
C ARG A 96 -4.79 -8.28 7.57
N VAL A 97 -4.60 -6.98 7.80
CA VAL A 97 -5.47 -6.19 8.69
C VAL A 97 -6.89 -6.14 8.12
N ALA A 98 -7.04 -5.96 6.82
CA ALA A 98 -8.36 -5.94 6.17
C ALA A 98 -9.06 -7.32 6.21
N MET A 99 -8.33 -8.42 6.06
CA MET A 99 -8.90 -9.77 6.20
C MET A 99 -9.42 -10.03 7.61
N LEU A 100 -8.71 -9.57 8.65
CA LEU A 100 -9.19 -9.66 10.03
C LEU A 100 -10.35 -8.70 10.29
N ALA A 101 -10.29 -7.50 9.74
CA ALA A 101 -11.34 -6.50 9.88
C ALA A 101 -12.65 -6.98 9.23
N SER A 102 -12.63 -7.59 8.04
CA SER A 102 -13.86 -8.06 7.39
C SER A 102 -14.60 -9.11 8.23
N VAL A 103 -13.86 -10.04 8.85
CA VAL A 103 -14.43 -10.99 9.81
C VAL A 103 -14.88 -10.28 11.09
N GLY A 104 -14.12 -9.30 11.56
CA GLY A 104 -14.44 -8.51 12.75
C GLY A 104 -15.73 -7.71 12.62
N TYR A 105 -15.99 -7.07 11.47
CA TYR A 105 -17.25 -6.37 11.19
C TYR A 105 -18.44 -7.34 11.25
N LEU A 106 -18.36 -8.47 10.54
CA LEU A 106 -19.42 -9.47 10.53
C LEU A 106 -19.67 -10.09 11.91
N ALA A 107 -18.60 -10.41 12.65
CA ALA A 107 -18.71 -11.00 13.98
C ALA A 107 -19.19 -9.99 15.02
N GLY A 108 -18.75 -8.73 14.93
CA GLY A 108 -19.11 -7.65 15.85
C GLY A 108 -20.58 -7.24 15.76
N GLU A 109 -21.21 -7.45 14.61
CA GLU A 109 -22.67 -7.27 14.46
C GLU A 109 -23.46 -8.54 14.77
N ALA A 110 -22.94 -9.73 14.39
CA ALA A 110 -23.65 -10.99 14.59
C ALA A 110 -23.68 -11.44 16.06
N VAL A 111 -22.66 -11.11 16.84
CA VAL A 111 -22.53 -11.51 18.24
C VAL A 111 -22.26 -10.26 19.07
N SER A 112 -23.20 -9.93 19.97
CA SER A 112 -22.96 -8.90 20.98
C SER A 112 -21.76 -9.30 21.83
N GLY A 113 -20.67 -8.56 21.66
CA GLY A 113 -19.41 -8.83 22.35
C GLY A 113 -19.53 -8.76 23.88
N PRO A 114 -18.45 -9.10 24.62
CA PRO A 114 -18.46 -9.14 26.09
C PRO A 114 -18.79 -7.80 26.76
N PHE A 115 -18.78 -6.70 26.01
CA PHE A 115 -19.08 -5.35 26.48
C PHE A 115 -20.50 -4.87 26.14
N HIS A 116 -21.37 -5.75 25.61
CA HIS A 116 -22.75 -5.44 25.22
C HIS A 116 -22.87 -4.19 24.33
N THR A 117 -21.93 -4.03 23.39
CA THR A 117 -21.96 -2.96 22.40
C THR A 117 -23.08 -3.22 21.40
N VAL A 118 -23.98 -2.25 21.24
CA VAL A 118 -25.11 -2.32 20.31
C VAL A 118 -24.99 -1.14 19.36
N GLY A 119 -25.15 -1.41 18.07
CA GLY A 119 -25.08 -0.39 17.01
C GLY A 119 -24.02 -0.70 15.95
N PRO A 120 -23.83 0.24 15.00
CA PRO A 120 -22.89 0.10 13.89
C PRO A 120 -21.47 -0.22 14.38
N ALA A 121 -20.78 -1.12 13.68
CA ALA A 121 -19.43 -1.56 14.06
C ALA A 121 -18.45 -0.38 14.19
N ASN A 122 -18.61 0.67 13.38
CA ASN A 122 -17.84 1.91 13.45
C ASN A 122 -17.87 2.58 14.84
N ASP A 123 -19.01 2.56 15.54
CA ASP A 123 -19.17 3.24 16.84
C ASP A 123 -18.80 2.34 18.02
N GLN A 124 -18.66 1.03 17.80
CA GLN A 124 -18.37 0.07 18.87
C GLN A 124 -17.04 0.35 19.57
N LEU A 125 -16.03 0.86 18.85
CA LEU A 125 -14.73 1.19 19.43
C LEU A 125 -14.82 2.32 20.47
N ALA A 126 -15.71 3.30 20.26
CA ALA A 126 -15.91 4.43 21.17
C ALA A 126 -16.69 4.04 22.44
N GLN A 127 -17.47 2.95 22.38
CA GLN A 127 -18.26 2.44 23.51
C GLN A 127 -17.42 1.59 24.49
N ILE A 128 -16.22 1.15 24.09
CA ILE A 128 -15.36 0.29 24.92
C ILE A 128 -14.82 1.09 26.12
N PRO A 129 -14.80 0.51 27.33
CA PRO A 129 -14.21 1.18 28.49
C PRO A 129 -12.73 1.49 28.25
N LEU A 130 -12.31 2.71 28.59
CA LEU A 130 -10.94 3.21 28.41
C LEU A 130 -9.81 2.22 28.82
N PRO A 131 -9.88 1.49 29.95
CA PRO A 131 -8.84 0.52 30.29
C PRO A 131 -8.71 -0.62 29.27
N ALA A 132 -9.81 -1.10 28.70
CA ALA A 132 -9.78 -2.15 27.67
C ALA A 132 -9.21 -1.62 26.36
N PHE A 133 -9.56 -0.39 25.98
CA PHE A 133 -8.97 0.28 24.82
C PHE A 133 -7.46 0.52 24.97
N ALA A 134 -7.03 0.95 26.15
CA ALA A 134 -5.61 1.15 26.46
C ALA A 134 -4.82 -0.17 26.38
N LEU A 135 -5.37 -1.26 26.94
CA LEU A 135 -4.76 -2.58 26.86
C LEU A 135 -4.63 -3.06 25.40
N LEU A 136 -5.69 -2.92 24.60
CA LEU A 136 -5.68 -3.24 23.18
C LEU A 136 -4.59 -2.46 22.44
N THR A 137 -4.52 -1.14 22.69
CA THR A 137 -3.52 -0.26 22.06
C THR A 137 -2.10 -0.68 22.42
N VAL A 138 -1.83 -1.04 23.69
CA VAL A 138 -0.51 -1.53 24.11
C VAL A 138 -0.15 -2.85 23.42
N ILE A 139 -1.10 -3.78 23.31
CA ILE A 139 -0.87 -5.06 22.62
C ILE A 139 -0.50 -4.81 21.15
N ILE A 140 -1.27 -3.99 20.45
CA ILE A 140 -1.00 -3.63 19.05
C ILE A 140 0.37 -2.93 18.93
N ALA A 141 0.66 -1.98 19.81
CA ALA A 141 1.94 -1.26 19.82
C ALA A 141 3.14 -2.20 20.03
N THR A 142 3.03 -3.17 20.93
CA THR A 142 4.12 -4.15 21.15
C THR A 142 4.30 -5.09 19.94
N ALA A 143 3.21 -5.49 19.29
CA ALA A 143 3.27 -6.32 18.08
C ALA A 143 3.92 -5.55 16.91
N GLU A 144 3.52 -4.29 16.70
CA GLU A 144 4.11 -3.41 15.70
C GLU A 144 5.59 -3.11 15.99
N LEU A 145 5.97 -2.94 17.26
CA LEU A 145 7.36 -2.75 17.63
C LEU A 145 8.21 -4.00 17.36
N LYS A 146 7.68 -5.19 17.62
CA LYS A 146 8.36 -6.45 17.27
C LYS A 146 8.59 -6.52 15.76
N ARG A 147 7.58 -6.20 14.96
CA ARG A 147 7.67 -6.12 13.49
C ARG A 147 8.72 -5.09 13.04
N ALA A 148 8.71 -3.91 13.64
CA ALA A 148 9.66 -2.84 13.32
C ALA A 148 11.11 -3.33 13.51
N ARG A 149 11.38 -4.03 14.62
CA ARG A 149 12.71 -4.58 14.91
C ARG A 149 13.14 -5.69 13.94
N THR A 150 12.22 -6.53 13.47
CA THR A 150 12.56 -7.65 12.59
C THR A 150 12.77 -7.24 11.14
N GLY A 151 11.94 -6.32 10.62
CA GLY A 151 11.93 -5.97 9.20
C GLY A 151 12.73 -4.72 8.83
N TRP A 152 12.82 -3.75 9.73
CA TRP A 152 13.35 -2.42 9.40
C TRP A 152 14.76 -2.23 9.91
N VAL A 153 15.53 -1.42 9.16
CA VAL A 153 16.83 -0.94 9.61
C VAL A 153 16.61 0.13 10.69
N GLU A 154 17.47 0.14 11.70
CA GLU A 154 17.39 1.12 12.79
C GLU A 154 17.67 2.53 12.27
N PRO A 155 16.86 3.54 12.64
CA PRO A 155 17.07 4.91 12.18
C PRO A 155 18.37 5.45 12.77
N ASP A 156 19.37 5.68 11.92
CA ASP A 156 20.57 6.42 12.26
C ASP A 156 20.35 7.91 12.03
N PHE A 157 20.41 8.70 13.11
CA PHE A 157 20.22 10.15 13.12
C PHE A 157 21.30 10.90 12.31
N GLY A 158 22.41 10.24 11.93
CA GLY A 158 23.46 10.80 11.08
C GLY A 158 23.21 10.70 9.57
N SER A 159 22.32 9.80 9.12
CA SER A 159 22.16 9.46 7.69
C SER A 159 20.69 9.23 7.29
N TRP A 160 19.80 10.14 7.67
CA TRP A 160 18.34 10.05 7.46
C TRP A 160 17.90 9.63 6.06
N GLU A 161 18.56 10.11 5.00
CA GLU A 161 18.17 9.83 3.60
C GLU A 161 18.33 8.36 3.20
N LYS A 162 19.32 7.64 3.78
CA LYS A 162 19.64 6.25 3.41
C LYS A 162 19.01 5.22 4.34
N THR A 163 18.56 5.65 5.51
CA THR A 163 18.17 4.76 6.60
C THR A 163 16.67 4.86 6.91
N LEU A 164 16.02 5.96 6.54
CA LEU A 164 14.57 6.06 6.65
C LEU A 164 13.89 5.17 5.62
N TRP A 165 12.90 4.42 6.10
CA TRP A 165 12.03 3.59 5.27
C TRP A 165 12.72 2.45 4.51
N THR A 166 13.90 2.02 4.95
CA THR A 166 14.63 0.91 4.34
C THR A 166 14.38 -0.40 5.08
N LEU A 167 14.00 -1.43 4.32
CA LEU A 167 13.90 -2.81 4.81
C LEU A 167 15.29 -3.45 4.84
N ARG A 168 15.51 -4.37 5.79
CA ARG A 168 16.75 -5.16 5.83
C ARG A 168 16.88 -6.01 4.56
N ASP A 169 18.08 -6.11 4.02
CA ASP A 169 18.32 -6.87 2.78
C ASP A 169 18.01 -8.36 2.92
N SER A 170 18.18 -8.92 4.12
CA SER A 170 17.86 -10.31 4.47
C SER A 170 16.38 -10.57 4.77
N TYR A 171 15.54 -9.53 4.80
CA TYR A 171 14.13 -9.65 5.13
C TYR A 171 13.28 -9.80 3.86
N TYR A 172 12.47 -10.86 3.84
CA TYR A 172 11.47 -11.05 2.79
C TYR A 172 10.21 -10.24 3.16
N PRO A 173 9.69 -9.38 2.25
CA PRO A 173 8.50 -8.57 2.54
C PRO A 173 7.30 -9.43 2.97
N GLY A 174 6.76 -9.15 4.15
CA GLY A 174 5.63 -9.85 4.76
C GLY A 174 5.98 -11.08 5.60
N ASP A 175 7.25 -11.47 5.70
CA ASP A 175 7.69 -12.66 6.45
C ASP A 175 8.17 -12.32 7.87
N LEU A 176 7.26 -12.41 8.85
CA LEU A 176 7.57 -12.16 10.26
C LEU A 176 8.14 -13.38 11.00
N GLY A 177 8.34 -14.51 10.31
CA GLY A 177 8.75 -15.77 10.92
C GLY A 177 7.72 -16.36 11.89
N PHE A 178 6.46 -15.92 11.80
CA PHE A 178 5.36 -16.43 12.63
C PHE A 178 4.65 -17.60 11.94
N ASP A 179 5.15 -18.81 12.17
CA ASP A 179 4.52 -20.05 11.71
C ASP A 179 4.53 -21.11 12.82
N PRO A 180 3.58 -21.05 13.77
CA PRO A 180 3.49 -22.02 14.86
C PRO A 180 3.02 -23.41 14.40
N LEU A 181 2.42 -23.51 13.20
CA LEU A 181 1.85 -24.75 12.67
C LEU A 181 2.73 -25.42 11.60
N GLY A 182 3.85 -24.80 11.23
CA GLY A 182 4.78 -25.33 10.22
C GLY A 182 4.15 -25.48 8.83
N LEU A 183 3.16 -24.65 8.51
CA LEU A 183 2.42 -24.72 7.25
C LEU A 183 3.17 -24.09 6.08
N LYS A 184 4.28 -23.38 6.34
CA LYS A 184 5.13 -22.79 5.31
C LYS A 184 5.80 -23.91 4.49
N PRO A 185 5.46 -24.08 3.20
CA PRO A 185 6.10 -25.08 2.35
C PRO A 185 7.57 -24.73 2.15
N THR A 186 8.43 -25.74 2.11
CA THR A 186 9.86 -25.57 1.77
C THR A 186 10.08 -25.34 0.27
N ASP A 187 9.10 -25.68 -0.57
CA ASP A 187 9.16 -25.51 -2.02
C ASP A 187 8.84 -24.07 -2.44
N ALA A 188 9.77 -23.44 -3.17
CA ALA A 188 9.66 -22.05 -3.63
C ALA A 188 8.38 -21.77 -4.45
N LYS A 189 7.99 -22.70 -5.33
CA LYS A 189 6.78 -22.56 -6.16
C LYS A 189 5.49 -22.69 -5.33
N ALA A 190 5.47 -23.58 -4.34
CA ALA A 190 4.33 -23.73 -3.45
C ALA A 190 4.18 -22.50 -2.54
N PHE A 191 5.29 -21.94 -2.07
CA PHE A 191 5.32 -20.70 -1.30
C PHE A 191 4.77 -19.52 -2.12
N ALA A 192 5.23 -19.32 -3.35
CA ALA A 192 4.73 -18.27 -4.24
C ALA A 192 3.22 -18.39 -4.53
N ASN A 193 2.71 -19.62 -4.68
CA ASN A 193 1.28 -19.88 -4.84
C ASN A 193 0.48 -19.51 -3.59
N MET A 194 0.96 -19.86 -2.40
CA MET A 194 0.29 -19.51 -1.14
C MET A 194 0.24 -17.99 -0.93
N GLN A 195 1.35 -17.30 -1.21
CA GLN A 195 1.40 -15.84 -1.17
C GLN A 195 0.45 -15.19 -2.16
N THR A 196 0.34 -15.74 -3.36
CA THR A 196 -0.60 -15.24 -4.37
C THR A 196 -2.05 -15.35 -3.88
N ARG A 197 -2.40 -16.44 -3.19
CA ARG A 197 -3.74 -16.61 -2.59
C ARG A 197 -3.98 -15.63 -1.43
N GLU A 198 -2.98 -15.44 -0.57
CA GLU A 198 -3.03 -14.45 0.51
C GLU A 198 -3.27 -13.04 -0.05
N LEU A 199 -2.52 -12.66 -1.07
CA LEU A 199 -2.59 -11.32 -1.66
C LEU A 199 -3.93 -11.04 -2.33
N GLN A 200 -4.50 -12.04 -3.02
CA GLN A 200 -5.80 -11.90 -3.67
C GLN A 200 -6.93 -11.72 -2.65
N ASN A 201 -6.92 -12.53 -1.59
CA ASN A 201 -7.88 -12.39 -0.50
C ASN A 201 -7.68 -11.06 0.24
N GLY A 202 -6.43 -10.64 0.45
CA GLY A 202 -6.10 -9.34 1.04
C GLY A 202 -6.62 -8.16 0.22
N ARG A 203 -6.41 -8.16 -1.11
CA ARG A 203 -6.92 -7.12 -2.02
C ARG A 203 -8.45 -7.05 -2.02
N LEU A 204 -9.10 -8.20 -2.06
CA LEU A 204 -10.57 -8.28 -1.97
C LEU A 204 -11.06 -7.74 -0.62
N ALA A 205 -10.40 -8.14 0.48
CA ALA A 205 -10.76 -7.69 1.81
C ALA A 205 -10.57 -6.18 2.00
N MET A 206 -9.49 -5.59 1.47
CA MET A 206 -9.26 -4.15 1.53
C MET A 206 -10.41 -3.36 0.88
N LEU A 207 -10.87 -3.79 -0.29
CA LEU A 207 -12.03 -3.17 -0.96
C LEU A 207 -13.34 -3.43 -0.20
N GLY A 208 -13.52 -4.65 0.32
CA GLY A 208 -14.70 -5.04 1.07
C GLY A 208 -14.89 -4.22 2.36
N VAL A 209 -13.84 -4.10 3.17
CA VAL A 209 -13.88 -3.33 4.43
C VAL A 209 -14.06 -1.84 4.17
N ALA A 210 -13.41 -1.29 3.13
CA ALA A 210 -13.65 0.10 2.73
C ALA A 210 -15.13 0.34 2.37
N GLY A 211 -15.74 -0.61 1.65
CA GLY A 211 -17.17 -0.57 1.34
C GLY A 211 -18.05 -0.64 2.58
N MET A 212 -17.82 -1.61 3.46
CA MET A 212 -18.55 -1.79 4.72
C MET A 212 -18.49 -0.53 5.60
N CYS A 213 -17.28 -0.01 5.81
CA CYS A 213 -17.04 1.21 6.57
C CYS A 213 -17.80 2.41 5.98
N SER A 214 -17.79 2.57 4.64
CA SER A 214 -18.51 3.65 3.95
C SER A 214 -20.04 3.52 4.05
N GLN A 215 -20.57 2.29 3.99
CA GLN A 215 -22.01 2.04 4.08
C GLN A 215 -22.54 2.31 5.49
N GLU A 216 -21.83 1.86 6.52
CA GLU A 216 -22.20 2.16 7.91
C GLU A 216 -22.11 3.66 8.21
N LEU A 217 -21.13 4.36 7.65
CA LEU A 217 -20.98 5.81 7.86
C LEU A 217 -22.13 6.62 7.24
N VAL A 218 -22.68 6.18 6.11
CA VAL A 218 -23.79 6.87 5.42
C VAL A 218 -25.14 6.46 5.99
N ASN A 219 -25.35 5.17 6.25
CA ASN A 219 -26.65 4.64 6.67
C ASN A 219 -26.85 4.73 8.19
N HIS A 220 -25.76 4.85 8.97
CA HIS A 220 -25.77 4.81 10.44
C HIS A 220 -26.46 3.56 11.01
N ARG A 221 -26.41 2.45 10.27
CA ARG A 221 -27.01 1.15 10.60
C ARG A 221 -26.02 0.03 10.33
N GLY A 222 -26.27 -1.14 10.91
CA GLY A 222 -25.42 -2.30 10.70
C GLY A 222 -25.45 -2.79 9.25
N ILE A 223 -24.42 -3.54 8.86
CA ILE A 223 -24.28 -4.18 7.56
C ILE A 223 -25.40 -5.19 7.34
N PHE A 224 -25.78 -5.97 8.36
CA PHE A 224 -26.88 -6.93 8.22
C PHE A 224 -28.24 -6.27 7.97
N GLU A 225 -28.51 -5.14 8.62
CA GLU A 225 -29.73 -4.36 8.39
C GLU A 225 -29.74 -3.77 6.98
N THR A 226 -28.60 -3.22 6.55
CA THR A 226 -28.41 -2.70 5.20
C THR A 226 -28.63 -3.80 4.14
N PHE A 227 -28.15 -5.01 4.38
CA PHE A 227 -28.35 -6.14 3.49
C PHE A 227 -29.82 -6.55 3.39
N ASP A 228 -30.53 -6.65 4.52
CA ASP A 228 -31.96 -6.97 4.56
C ASP A 228 -32.81 -5.91 3.84
N PHE A 229 -32.45 -4.61 4.00
CA PHE A 229 -33.07 -3.52 3.26
C PHE A 229 -32.99 -3.73 1.74
N TYR A 230 -31.78 -3.90 1.22
CA TYR A 230 -31.58 -4.05 -0.22
C TYR A 230 -32.22 -5.34 -0.75
N SER A 231 -32.18 -6.43 0.02
CA SER A 231 -32.91 -7.66 -0.30
C SER A 231 -34.41 -7.40 -0.48
N LYS A 232 -35.04 -6.65 0.44
CA LYS A 232 -36.45 -6.26 0.35
C LYS A 232 -36.73 -5.38 -0.86
N VAL A 233 -35.90 -4.37 -1.13
CA VAL A 233 -35.99 -3.50 -2.31
C VAL A 233 -36.00 -4.32 -3.60
N TYR A 234 -35.06 -5.26 -3.76
CA TYR A 234 -34.97 -6.09 -4.97
C TYR A 234 -36.07 -7.16 -5.08
N SER A 235 -36.65 -7.58 -3.95
CA SER A 235 -37.78 -8.51 -3.92
C SER A 235 -39.14 -7.87 -4.27
N GLY A 236 -39.19 -6.54 -4.44
CA GLY A 236 -40.42 -5.80 -4.74
C GLY A 236 -41.36 -5.62 -3.54
N VAL A 237 -40.93 -5.98 -2.33
CA VAL A 237 -41.63 -5.72 -1.08
C VAL A 237 -41.31 -4.31 -0.61
N ASN A 238 -42.30 -3.56 -0.10
CA ASN A 238 -42.05 -2.22 0.42
C ASN A 238 -41.08 -2.29 1.62
N PRO A 239 -39.86 -1.76 1.49
CA PRO A 239 -38.85 -1.87 2.53
C PRO A 239 -39.18 -0.99 3.76
N TYR A 240 -40.07 -0.02 3.60
CA TYR A 240 -40.50 0.91 4.66
C TYR A 240 -41.73 0.44 5.43
N ALA A 241 -42.28 -0.75 5.14
CA ALA A 241 -43.48 -1.25 5.82
C ALA A 241 -43.27 -1.50 7.33
N THR A 242 -42.02 -1.62 7.79
CA THR A 242 -41.66 -1.88 9.19
C THR A 242 -41.06 -0.70 9.95
N CYS A 243 -40.65 0.40 9.29
CA CYS A 243 -40.27 1.65 9.96
C CYS A 243 -41.04 2.81 9.35
N GLY A 244 -41.80 3.52 10.19
CA GLY A 244 -42.28 4.84 9.81
C GLY A 244 -41.11 5.78 9.50
N ASP A 245 -41.30 6.63 8.49
CA ASP A 245 -40.63 7.89 8.11
C ASP A 245 -39.12 8.06 8.38
N ALA A 246 -38.32 6.98 8.39
CA ALA A 246 -36.86 7.04 8.43
C ALA A 246 -36.27 6.48 7.13
N ILE A 247 -35.21 7.15 6.66
CA ILE A 247 -34.72 7.11 5.26
C ILE A 247 -34.29 5.73 4.78
N ILE A 248 -33.93 4.79 5.66
CA ILE A 248 -33.69 3.38 5.33
C ILE A 248 -34.11 2.59 6.58
N CYS A 249 -35.03 1.62 6.43
CA CYS A 249 -35.07 0.48 7.35
C CYS A 249 -33.89 -0.41 6.96
#